data_AF-A0A951FDX7-F1
#
_entry.id   AF-A0A951FDX7-F1
#
_cell.length_a   1.000
_cell.length_b   1.000
_cell.length_c   1.000
_cell.angle_alpha   90.00
_cell.angle_beta   90.00
_cell.angle_gamma   90.00
#
_symmetry.space_group_name_H-M   'P 1'
#
loop_
_entity.id
_entity.type
_entity.pdbx_description
1 polymer ?
#
loop_
_entity_poly.entity_id
_entity_poly.type
_entity_poly.pdbx_seq_one_letter_code
_entity_poly.pdbx_strand_id
1 'polypeptide(L)'
;MLWTLLIMLMSWPGILASLGLSIAGIVRQQPRLLLIAALVALPFAWYLHAFWPLFRGFGFFLPLFQLGAALALYRHQRWLAGVCLLPFVSIAGMLAFIVLTQPR
;
A
#
# COMPACT_ATOMS: atom_id res chain seq x y z
N MET A 1 -5.12 -11.40 -22.66
CA MET A 1 -6.12 -10.32 -22.49
C MET A 1 -6.63 -10.24 -21.04
N LEU A 2 -7.11 -11.33 -20.44
CA LEU A 2 -7.59 -11.37 -19.05
C LEU A 2 -6.52 -10.98 -18.01
N TRP A 3 -5.28 -11.42 -18.24
CA TRP A 3 -4.12 -11.09 -17.40
C TRP A 3 -3.78 -9.59 -17.38
N THR A 4 -3.92 -8.92 -18.53
CA THR A 4 -3.61 -7.49 -18.68
C THR A 4 -4.65 -6.61 -17.98
N LEU A 5 -5.92 -7.01 -18.03
CA LEU A 5 -7.01 -6.33 -17.33
C LEU A 5 -6.89 -6.47 -15.81
N LEU A 6 -6.53 -7.67 -15.33
CA LEU A 6 -6.22 -7.91 -13.92
C LEU A 6 -5.09 -7.01 -13.44
N ILE A 7 -4.01 -6.88 -14.23
CA ILE A 7 -2.90 -5.99 -13.92
C ILE A 7 -3.37 -4.52 -13.90
N MET A 8 -4.09 -4.04 -14.92
CA MET A 8 -4.57 -2.65 -14.93
C MET A 8 -5.50 -2.32 -13.75
N LEU A 9 -6.37 -3.26 -13.36
CA LEU A 9 -7.31 -3.07 -12.25
C LEU A 9 -6.62 -3.21 -10.87
N MET A 10 -5.60 -4.06 -10.74
CA MET A 10 -4.86 -4.28 -9.50
C MET A 10 -3.68 -3.31 -9.29
N SER A 11 -3.21 -2.63 -10.35
CA SER A 11 -2.03 -1.75 -10.27
C SER A 11 -2.36 -0.46 -9.53
N TRP A 12 -3.06 0.47 -10.16
CA TRP A 12 -3.33 1.81 -9.61
C TRP A 12 -4.53 1.88 -8.66
N PRO A 13 -5.69 1.27 -8.99
CA PRO A 13 -6.84 1.27 -8.10
C PRO A 13 -6.54 0.56 -6.77
N GLY A 14 -5.77 -0.52 -6.81
CA GLY A 14 -5.36 -1.27 -5.61
C GLY A 14 -4.53 -0.42 -4.63
N ILE A 15 -3.57 0.36 -5.14
CA ILE A 15 -2.77 1.29 -4.33
C ILE A 15 -3.65 2.33 -3.68
N LEU A 16 -4.47 3.03 -4.47
CA LEU A 16 -5.32 4.12 -3.99
C LEU A 16 -6.36 3.59 -3.00
N ALA A 17 -6.98 2.44 -3.29
CA ALA A 17 -7.94 1.80 -2.39
C ALA A 17 -7.27 1.41 -1.06
N SER A 18 -6.12 0.74 -1.11
CA SER A 18 -5.38 0.33 0.09
C SER A 18 -4.90 1.53 0.91
N LEU A 19 -4.37 2.57 0.25
CA LEU A 19 -3.91 3.79 0.89
C LEU A 19 -5.09 4.54 1.54
N GLY A 20 -6.20 4.68 0.82
CA GLY A 20 -7.44 5.28 1.33
C GLY A 20 -8.02 4.51 2.51
N LEU A 21 -8.08 3.17 2.42
CA LEU A 21 -8.50 2.30 3.53
C LEU A 21 -7.57 2.43 4.75
N SER A 22 -6.27 2.53 4.53
CA SER A 22 -5.29 2.73 5.58
C SER A 22 -5.46 4.07 6.30
N ILE A 23 -5.62 5.16 5.54
CA ILE A 23 -5.86 6.50 6.09
C ILE A 23 -7.22 6.56 6.80
N ALA A 24 -8.25 5.92 6.24
CA ALA A 24 -9.54 5.82 6.89
C ALA A 24 -9.46 5.00 8.20
N GLY A 25 -8.67 3.91 8.22
CA GLY A 25 -8.44 3.06 9.39
C GLY A 25 -7.73 3.78 10.54
N ILE A 26 -6.56 4.35 10.25
CA ILE A 26 -6.15 5.71 10.64
C ILE A 26 -7.11 6.52 11.51
N VAL A 27 -7.80 7.41 10.80
CA VAL A 27 -8.69 8.45 11.32
C VAL A 27 -9.82 7.83 12.15
N ARG A 28 -10.39 6.71 11.70
CA ARG A 28 -11.52 6.05 12.39
C ARG A 28 -11.10 5.18 13.57
N GLN A 29 -9.82 5.05 13.90
CA GLN A 29 -9.32 4.18 14.98
C GLN A 29 -9.65 2.69 14.77
N GLN A 30 -9.88 2.26 13.53
CA GLN A 30 -10.38 0.91 13.25
C GLN A 30 -9.25 0.02 12.70
N PRO A 31 -8.60 -0.82 13.52
CA PRO A 31 -7.54 -1.72 13.05
C PRO A 31 -8.03 -2.73 12.02
N ARG A 32 -9.34 -3.04 12.01
CA ARG A 32 -9.97 -3.88 10.99
C ARG A 32 -9.84 -3.30 9.56
N LEU A 33 -9.92 -1.98 9.42
CA LEU A 33 -9.76 -1.33 8.11
C LEU A 33 -8.31 -1.42 7.62
N LEU A 34 -7.33 -1.36 8.53
CA LEU A 34 -5.92 -1.56 8.19
C LEU A 34 -5.62 -3.00 7.79
N LEU A 35 -6.28 -3.99 8.40
CA LEU A 35 -6.19 -5.39 7.97
C LEU A 35 -6.74 -5.60 6.55
N ILE A 36 -7.90 -5.00 6.25
CA ILE A 36 -8.48 -5.03 4.90
C ILE A 36 -7.54 -4.31 3.92
N ALA A 37 -6.98 -3.16 4.30
CA ALA A 37 -6.01 -2.42 3.48
C ALA A 37 -4.78 -3.28 3.13
N ALA A 38 -4.24 -4.02 4.11
CA ALA A 38 -3.12 -4.93 3.91
C ALA A 38 -3.47 -6.07 2.95
N LEU A 39 -4.67 -6.64 3.06
CA LEU A 39 -5.18 -7.66 2.14
C LEU A 39 -5.31 -7.13 0.71
N VAL A 40 -5.82 -5.90 0.55
CA VAL A 40 -5.93 -5.22 -0.75
C VAL A 40 -4.54 -4.85 -1.31
N ALA A 41 -3.55 -4.62 -0.44
CA ALA A 41 -2.16 -4.35 -0.85
C ALA A 41 -1.38 -5.60 -1.28
N LEU A 42 -1.80 -6.82 -0.94
CA LEU A 42 -1.11 -8.05 -1.35
C LEU A 42 -0.92 -8.19 -2.88
N PRO A 43 -1.96 -8.06 -3.72
CA PRO A 43 -1.77 -8.13 -5.17
C PRO A 43 -0.87 -7.01 -5.70
N PHE A 44 -0.90 -5.83 -5.07
CA PHE A 44 0.00 -4.73 -5.40
C PHE A 44 1.45 -5.04 -5.02
N ALA A 45 1.69 -5.63 -3.85
CA ALA A 45 3.01 -6.06 -3.40
C ALA A 45 3.62 -7.10 -4.35
N TRP A 46 2.79 -8.04 -4.81
CA TRP A 46 3.17 -9.01 -5.84
C TRP A 46 3.55 -8.33 -7.16
N TYR A 47 2.74 -7.37 -7.61
CA TYR A 47 3.02 -6.60 -8.83
C TYR A 47 4.35 -5.84 -8.74
N LEU A 48 4.59 -5.11 -7.65
CA LEU A 48 5.85 -4.39 -7.40
C LEU A 48 7.07 -5.31 -7.39
N HIS A 49 6.95 -6.46 -6.73
CA HIS A 49 8.01 -7.46 -6.69
C HIS A 49 8.33 -8.01 -8.09
N ALA A 50 7.31 -8.27 -8.91
CA ALA A 50 7.47 -8.85 -10.24
C ALA A 50 8.01 -7.84 -11.27
N PHE A 51 7.53 -6.59 -11.24
CA PHE A 51 7.79 -5.60 -12.30
C PHE A 51 8.92 -4.62 -11.99
N TRP A 52 9.23 -4.35 -10.72
CA TRP A 52 10.21 -3.31 -10.37
C TRP A 52 11.49 -3.91 -9.76
N PRO A 53 12.65 -3.82 -10.45
CA PRO A 53 13.89 -4.41 -9.97
C PRO A 53 14.36 -3.79 -8.65
N LEU A 54 14.06 -2.52 -8.39
CA LEU A 54 14.36 -1.84 -7.13
C LEU A 54 13.59 -2.43 -5.93
N PHE A 55 12.38 -2.95 -6.17
CA PHE A 55 11.48 -3.46 -5.12
C PHE A 55 11.38 -4.99 -5.11
N ARG A 56 12.21 -5.71 -5.87
CA ARG A 56 12.27 -7.19 -5.83
C ARG A 56 12.53 -7.73 -4.43
N GLY A 57 13.33 -7.04 -3.60
CA GLY A 57 13.54 -7.46 -2.21
C GLY A 57 12.49 -6.93 -1.24
N PHE A 58 12.06 -5.69 -1.43
CA PHE A 58 11.30 -4.93 -0.42
C PHE A 58 9.79 -4.84 -0.68
N GLY A 59 9.33 -5.17 -1.89
CA GLY A 59 7.92 -5.06 -2.29
C GLY A 59 7.00 -5.91 -1.41
N PHE A 60 7.46 -7.06 -0.96
CA PHE A 60 6.71 -7.94 -0.05
C PHE A 60 6.53 -7.35 1.36
N PHE A 61 7.38 -6.40 1.76
CA PHE A 61 7.31 -5.76 3.07
C PHE A 61 6.27 -4.63 3.14
N LEU A 62 5.77 -4.13 2.00
CA LEU A 62 4.73 -3.09 1.97
C LEU A 62 3.46 -3.43 2.77
N PRO A 63 2.82 -4.59 2.57
CA PRO A 63 1.67 -4.99 3.38
C PRO A 63 2.04 -5.27 4.85
N LEU A 64 3.29 -5.65 5.12
CA LEU A 64 3.79 -5.78 6.50
C LEU A 64 3.83 -4.43 7.24
N PHE A 65 4.12 -3.33 6.55
CA PHE A 65 4.02 -1.99 7.13
C PHE A 65 2.58 -1.60 7.49
N GLN A 66 1.60 -1.99 6.68
CA GLN A 66 0.18 -1.79 7.00
C GLN A 66 -0.30 -2.68 8.15
N LEU A 67 0.19 -3.93 8.24
CA LEU A 67 -0.04 -4.79 9.39
C LEU A 67 0.60 -4.23 10.67
N GLY A 68 1.83 -3.70 10.58
CA GLY A 68 2.50 -3.00 11.67
C GLY A 68 1.70 -1.78 12.14
N ALA A 69 1.15 -1.01 11.21
CA ALA A 69 0.25 0.09 11.53
C ALA A 69 -1.05 -0.38 12.21
N ALA A 70 -1.63 -1.51 11.78
CA ALA A 70 -2.79 -2.12 12.43
C ALA A 70 -2.49 -2.52 13.88
N LEU A 71 -1.33 -3.14 14.11
CA LEU A 71 -0.89 -3.57 15.44
C LEU A 71 -0.60 -2.38 16.37
N ALA A 72 0.05 -1.34 15.84
CA ALA A 72 0.28 -0.10 16.57
C ALA A 72 -1.03 0.60 16.94
N LEU A 73 -2.00 0.64 16.02
CA LEU A 73 -3.31 1.22 16.28
C LEU A 73 -4.11 0.39 17.30
N TYR A 74 -4.00 -0.93 17.26
CA TYR A 74 -4.60 -1.82 18.28
C TYR A 74 -4.03 -1.56 19.68
N ARG A 75 -2.77 -1.13 19.78
CA ARG A 75 -2.15 -0.69 21.05
C ARG A 75 -2.42 0.78 21.40
N HIS A 76 -3.39 1.43 20.74
CA HIS A 76 -3.70 2.86 20.87
C HIS A 76 -2.54 3.83 20.51
N GLN A 77 -1.47 3.33 19.88
CA GLN A 77 -0.29 4.09 19.51
C GLN A 77 -0.44 4.67 18.10
N ARG A 78 -1.29 5.70 17.97
CA ARG A 78 -1.60 6.35 16.67
C ARG A 78 -0.35 6.87 15.95
N TRP A 79 0.62 7.38 16.71
CA TRP A 79 1.87 7.91 16.17
C TRP A 79 2.71 6.82 15.48
N LEU A 80 2.86 5.67 16.13
CA LEU A 80 3.54 4.49 15.54
C LEU A 80 2.81 3.98 14.30
N ALA A 81 1.47 4.03 14.29
CA ALA A 81 0.69 3.67 13.10
C ALA A 81 0.98 4.60 11.91
N GLY A 82 1.09 5.91 12.16
CA GLY A 82 1.49 6.89 11.14
C GLY A 82 2.91 6.68 10.63
N VAL A 83 3.87 6.42 11.52
CA VAL A 83 5.27 6.13 11.15
C VAL A 83 5.38 4.84 10.32
N CYS A 84 4.63 3.80 10.66
CA CYS A 84 4.58 2.58 9.85
C CYS A 84 3.97 2.82 8.46
N LEU A 85 3.04 3.76 8.31
CA LEU A 85 2.41 4.07 7.01
C LEU A 85 3.24 5.00 6.13
N LEU A 86 4.13 5.80 6.70
CA LEU A 86 5.03 6.71 5.97
C LEU A 86 5.78 6.06 4.79
N PRO A 87 6.44 4.89 4.94
CA PRO A 87 7.12 4.25 3.81
C PRO A 87 6.14 3.84 2.70
N PHE A 88 4.94 3.36 3.06
CA PHE A 88 3.91 3.01 2.08
C PHE A 88 3.41 4.24 1.31
N VAL A 89 3.16 5.36 2.01
CA VAL A 89 2.78 6.64 1.39
C VAL A 89 3.89 7.20 0.49
N SER A 90 5.14 7.10 0.94
CA SER A 90 6.30 7.60 0.18
C SER A 90 6.48 6.85 -1.13
N ILE A 91 6.37 5.52 -1.10
CA ILE A 91 6.45 4.67 -2.31
C ILE A 91 5.29 4.96 -3.26
N ALA A 92 4.07 5.08 -2.74
CA ALA A 92 2.90 5.45 -3.56
C ALA A 92 3.05 6.84 -4.20
N GLY A 93 3.54 7.84 -3.45
CA GLY A 93 3.82 9.19 -3.94
C GLY A 93 4.92 9.22 -5.01
N MET A 94 6.00 8.46 -4.81
CA MET A 94 7.08 8.31 -5.80
C MET A 94 6.56 7.68 -7.09
N LEU A 95 5.77 6.59 -7.01
CA LEU A 95 5.14 5.98 -8.18
C LEU A 95 4.22 6.96 -8.91
N ALA A 96 3.45 7.77 -8.18
CA ALA A 96 2.57 8.79 -8.75
C ALA A 96 3.37 9.85 -9.50
N PHE A 97 4.46 10.33 -8.90
CA PHE A 97 5.34 11.29 -9.55
C PHE A 97 5.93 10.73 -10.84
N ILE A 98 6.45 9.50 -10.82
CA ILE A 98 7.05 8.87 -12.01
C ILE A 98 6.03 8.76 -13.13
N VAL A 99 4.81 8.30 -12.86
CA VAL A 99 3.76 8.17 -13.87
C VAL A 99 3.32 9.53 -14.43
N LEU A 100 3.26 10.56 -13.58
CA LEU A 100 2.91 11.92 -14.03
C LEU A 100 4.03 12.58 -14.86
N THR A 101 5.29 12.26 -14.56
CA THR A 101 6.46 12.78 -15.29
C THR A 101 6.88 11.94 -16.49
N GLN A 102 6.22 10.80 -16.73
CA GLN A 102 6.58 9.91 -17.82
C GLN A 102 6.27 10.61 -19.16
N PRO A 103 7.28 10.81 -20.05
CA PRO A 103 7.04 11.39 -21.36
C PRO A 103 6.12 10.45 -22.14
N ARG A 104 5.01 10.99 -22.65
CA ARG A 104 3.99 10.27 -23.42
C ARG A 104 4.53 9.80 -24.76
#